data_AF-A0A150V0N7-F1
#
_entry.id   AF-A0A150V0N7-F1
#
_cell.length_a   1.000
_cell.length_b   1.000
_cell.length_c   1.000
_cell.angle_alpha   90.00
_cell.angle_beta   90.00
_cell.angle_gamma   90.00
#
_symmetry.space_group_name_H-M   'P 1'
#
loop_
_entity.id
_entity.type
_entity.pdbx_description
1 polymer ?
#
loop_
_entity_poly.entity_id
_entity_poly.type
_entity_poly.pdbx_seq_one_letter_code
_entity_poly.pdbx_strand_id
1 'polypeptide(L)'
;DEIVTLMDWKLAHGKFRPALKKLVRENQGKDVQTLTETALKPIYSIRDSEVSHEIIKTSVSLFAKLRGVGPATASLLLSTYDSEHFPFFSDELFCWAFWNDREGWKKRIKYDLKEYMALFEMVEEFQQRYKSESGENVSALDVEKVAYVLRKQYE
;
A
#
# COMPACT_ATOMS: atom_id res chain seq x y z
N ASP A 1 -12.34 1.08 15.52
CA ASP A 1 -11.07 1.06 16.29
C ASP A 1 -9.88 0.55 15.49
N GLU A 2 -10.01 -0.54 14.73
CA GLU A 2 -8.88 -1.15 13.98
C GLU A 2 -8.17 -0.16 13.04
N ILE A 3 -8.93 0.63 12.26
CA ILE A 3 -8.35 1.64 11.36
C ILE A 3 -7.58 2.75 12.11
N VAL A 4 -7.95 3.05 13.36
CA VAL A 4 -7.24 4.01 14.20
C VAL A 4 -5.92 3.41 14.67
N THR A 5 -5.93 2.15 15.10
CA THR A 5 -4.71 1.41 15.46
C THR A 5 -3.74 1.33 14.28
N LEU A 6 -4.26 1.05 13.08
CA LEU A 6 -3.44 0.98 11.87
C LEU A 6 -2.85 2.35 11.50
N MET A 7 -3.63 3.43 11.66
CA MET A 7 -3.13 4.79 11.49
C MET A 7 -2.04 5.13 12.51
N ASP A 8 -2.17 4.68 13.76
CA ASP A 8 -1.15 4.87 14.80
C ASP A 8 0.16 4.19 14.43
N TRP A 9 0.09 2.94 13.97
CA TRP A 9 1.26 2.23 13.46
C TRP A 9 1.91 2.96 12.28
N LYS A 10 1.10 3.42 11.31
CA LYS A 10 1.59 4.16 10.15
C LYS A 10 2.31 5.45 10.53
N LEU A 11 1.76 6.21 11.47
CA LEU A 11 2.33 7.48 11.91
C LEU A 11 3.65 7.30 12.69
N ALA A 12 3.91 6.10 13.22
CA ALA A 12 5.19 5.76 13.84
C ALA A 12 6.29 5.41 12.83
N HIS A 13 5.93 4.99 11.61
CA HIS A 13 6.86 4.44 10.61
C HIS A 13 6.95 5.27 9.31
N GLY A 14 6.51 6.53 9.33
CA GLY A 14 6.57 7.39 8.15
C GLY A 14 6.50 8.88 8.49
N LYS A 15 6.19 9.70 7.49
CA LYS A 15 6.06 11.15 7.69
C LYS A 15 5.02 11.46 8.76
N PHE A 16 5.45 12.10 9.85
CA PHE A 16 4.59 12.47 10.96
C PHE A 16 3.49 13.45 10.50
N ARG A 17 2.22 13.00 10.58
CA ARG A 17 1.02 13.75 10.18
C ARG A 17 -0.07 13.60 11.23
N PRO A 18 0.07 14.24 12.41
CA PRO A 18 -0.79 14.00 13.58
C PRO A 18 -2.26 14.35 13.32
N ALA A 19 -2.54 15.27 12.40
CA ALA A 19 -3.90 15.64 12.01
C ALA A 19 -4.71 14.46 11.42
N LEU A 20 -4.04 13.47 10.81
CA LEU A 20 -4.73 12.31 10.22
C LEU A 20 -5.40 11.45 11.28
N LYS A 21 -4.79 11.30 12.47
CA LYS A 21 -5.36 10.53 13.58
C LYS A 21 -6.71 11.09 14.04
N LYS A 22 -6.82 12.43 14.10
CA LYS A 22 -8.08 13.09 14.44
C LYS A 22 -9.14 12.80 13.37
N LEU A 23 -8.81 12.95 12.09
CA LEU A 23 -9.74 12.70 10.98
C LEU A 23 -10.22 11.25 10.93
N VAL A 24 -9.33 10.28 11.13
CA VAL A 24 -9.70 8.85 11.10
C VAL A 24 -10.72 8.51 12.18
N ARG A 25 -10.62 9.12 13.36
CA ARG A 25 -11.57 8.94 14.47
C ARG A 25 -12.95 9.54 14.21
N GLU A 26 -13.06 10.47 13.26
CA GLU A 26 -14.34 11.10 12.90
C GLU A 26 -15.19 10.22 11.96
N ASN A 27 -14.64 9.11 11.43
CA ASN A 27 -15.41 8.17 10.63
C ASN A 27 -16.39 7.37 11.51
N GLN A 28 -17.63 7.23 11.03
CA GLN A 28 -18.65 6.43 11.72
C GLN A 28 -18.42 4.94 11.44
N GLY A 29 -18.61 4.07 12.44
CA GLY A 29 -18.38 2.63 12.29
C GLY A 29 -19.15 2.00 11.13
N LYS A 30 -20.41 2.41 10.91
CA LYS A 30 -21.23 1.97 9.78
C LYS A 30 -20.65 2.33 8.41
N ASP A 31 -20.04 3.51 8.30
CA ASP A 31 -19.47 4.01 7.05
C ASP A 31 -18.15 3.29 6.75
N VAL A 32 -17.34 3.07 7.80
CA VAL A 32 -16.13 2.23 7.72
C VAL A 32 -16.47 0.84 7.23
N GLN A 33 -17.43 0.17 7.88
CA GLN A 33 -17.88 -1.16 7.49
C GLN A 33 -18.35 -1.19 6.02
N THR A 34 -19.28 -0.30 5.66
CA THR A 34 -19.84 -0.26 4.30
C THR A 34 -18.75 -0.05 3.24
N LEU A 35 -17.83 0.90 3.46
CA LEU A 35 -16.76 1.19 2.51
C LEU A 35 -15.73 0.07 2.42
N THR A 36 -15.35 -0.54 3.55
CA THR A 36 -14.42 -1.68 3.58
C THR A 36 -14.99 -2.90 2.87
N GLU A 37 -16.24 -3.27 3.15
CA GLU A 37 -16.94 -4.36 2.48
C GLU A 37 -17.04 -4.10 0.97
N THR A 38 -17.42 -2.89 0.58
CA THR A 38 -17.55 -2.52 -0.84
C THR A 38 -16.19 -2.54 -1.55
N ALA A 39 -15.13 -2.07 -0.89
CA ALA A 39 -13.77 -2.04 -1.45
C ALA A 39 -13.18 -3.45 -1.61
N LEU A 40 -13.44 -4.36 -0.67
CA LEU A 40 -12.88 -5.72 -0.70
C LEU A 40 -13.76 -6.72 -1.46
N LYS A 41 -15.04 -6.40 -1.70
CA LYS A 41 -15.99 -7.30 -2.35
C LYS A 41 -15.51 -7.86 -3.70
N PRO A 42 -15.01 -7.03 -4.62
CA PRO A 42 -14.51 -7.52 -5.90
C PRO A 42 -13.29 -8.41 -5.73
N ILE A 43 -12.41 -8.10 -4.76
CA ILE A 43 -11.17 -8.84 -4.51
C ILE A 43 -11.49 -10.26 -3.99
N TYR A 44 -12.38 -10.40 -3.00
CA TYR A 44 -12.72 -11.74 -2.48
C TYR A 44 -13.44 -12.61 -3.52
N SER A 45 -14.21 -11.99 -4.42
CA SER A 45 -15.10 -12.71 -5.34
C SER A 45 -14.33 -13.46 -6.43
N ILE A 46 -13.06 -13.13 -6.62
CA ILE A 46 -12.25 -13.59 -7.76
C ILE A 46 -11.46 -14.87 -7.42
N ARG A 47 -11.38 -15.26 -6.15
CA ARG A 47 -10.90 -16.53 -5.52
C ARG A 47 -9.61 -17.21 -6.03
N ASP A 48 -9.25 -17.18 -7.30
CA ASP A 48 -8.01 -17.73 -7.88
C ASP A 48 -7.56 -17.03 -9.17
N SER A 49 -8.27 -15.99 -9.64
CA SER A 49 -7.88 -15.21 -10.82
C SER A 49 -7.09 -13.96 -10.46
N GLU A 50 -6.22 -13.53 -11.39
CA GLU A 50 -5.50 -12.27 -11.32
C GLU A 50 -6.47 -11.09 -11.12
N VAL A 51 -6.27 -10.32 -10.05
CA VAL A 51 -7.10 -9.15 -9.74
C VAL A 51 -6.73 -8.04 -10.71
N SER A 52 -7.67 -7.61 -11.54
CA SER A 52 -7.37 -6.56 -12.53
C SER A 52 -6.97 -5.25 -11.87
N HIS A 53 -6.06 -4.52 -12.52
CA HIS A 53 -5.60 -3.21 -12.03
C HIS A 53 -6.74 -2.20 -11.80
N GLU A 54 -7.83 -2.29 -12.58
CA GLU A 54 -9.00 -1.42 -12.39
C GLU A 54 -9.78 -1.73 -11.10
N ILE A 55 -9.83 -3.00 -10.69
CA ILE A 55 -10.40 -3.40 -9.40
C ILE A 55 -9.57 -2.80 -8.28
N ILE A 56 -8.24 -2.95 -8.34
CA ILE A 56 -7.32 -2.43 -7.33
C ILE A 56 -7.46 -0.91 -7.19
N LYS A 57 -7.43 -0.20 -8.32
CA LYS A 57 -7.63 1.25 -8.38
C LYS A 57 -8.97 1.67 -7.77
N THR A 58 -10.03 0.93 -8.05
CA THR A 58 -11.36 1.17 -7.47
C THR A 58 -11.37 0.94 -5.97
N SER A 59 -10.80 -0.15 -5.48
CA SER A 59 -10.71 -0.49 -4.06
C SER A 59 -9.94 0.58 -3.28
N VAL A 60 -8.78 1.02 -3.78
CA VAL A 60 -7.99 2.11 -3.17
C VAL A 60 -8.79 3.41 -3.13
N SER A 61 -9.49 3.73 -4.23
CA SER A 61 -10.33 4.94 -4.32
C SER A 61 -11.49 4.90 -3.33
N LEU A 62 -12.08 3.73 -3.09
CA LEU A 62 -13.14 3.53 -2.11
C LEU A 62 -12.63 3.72 -0.68
N PHE A 63 -11.49 3.11 -0.33
CA PHE A 63 -10.86 3.33 0.97
C PHE A 63 -10.49 4.80 1.18
N ALA A 64 -10.01 5.49 0.15
CA ALA A 64 -9.65 6.91 0.21
C ALA A 64 -10.86 7.86 0.41
N LYS A 65 -12.10 7.36 0.40
CA LYS A 65 -13.29 8.12 0.83
C LYS A 65 -13.38 8.28 2.35
N LEU A 66 -12.69 7.43 3.12
CA LEU A 66 -12.62 7.55 4.58
C LEU A 66 -11.81 8.79 4.96
N ARG A 67 -12.28 9.52 5.96
CA ARG A 67 -11.62 10.74 6.42
C ARG A 67 -10.24 10.40 6.99
N GLY A 68 -9.22 11.12 6.55
CA GLY A 68 -7.82 10.87 6.96
C GLY A 68 -7.15 9.70 6.23
N VAL A 69 -7.82 9.06 5.27
CA VAL A 69 -7.29 7.97 4.46
C VAL A 69 -7.00 8.49 3.05
N GLY A 70 -5.73 8.47 2.66
CA GLY A 70 -5.30 8.69 1.27
C GLY A 70 -4.75 7.40 0.65
N PRO A 71 -4.24 7.42 -0.60
CA PRO A 71 -3.71 6.24 -1.29
C PRO A 71 -2.70 5.43 -0.48
N ALA A 72 -1.82 6.10 0.26
CA ALA A 72 -0.86 5.41 1.13
C ALA A 72 -1.51 4.69 2.32
N THR A 73 -2.57 5.22 2.91
CA THR A 73 -3.28 4.51 4.00
C THR A 73 -4.22 3.44 3.43
N ALA A 74 -4.82 3.71 2.28
CA ALA A 74 -5.69 2.76 1.59
C ALA A 74 -4.93 1.50 1.14
N SER A 75 -3.72 1.66 0.60
CA SER A 75 -2.83 0.53 0.28
C SER A 75 -2.40 -0.24 1.52
N LEU A 76 -2.14 0.44 2.65
CA LEU A 76 -1.88 -0.25 3.92
C LEU A 76 -3.07 -1.14 4.34
N LEU A 77 -4.31 -0.64 4.24
CA LEU A 77 -5.51 -1.43 4.51
C LEU A 77 -5.61 -2.66 3.58
N LEU A 78 -5.29 -2.50 2.29
CA LEU A 78 -5.24 -3.62 1.35
C LEU A 78 -4.15 -4.64 1.71
N SER A 79 -2.94 -4.18 2.02
CA SER A 79 -1.83 -5.06 2.41
C SER A 79 -2.11 -5.84 3.70
N THR A 80 -2.89 -5.28 4.64
CA THR A 80 -3.32 -6.01 5.84
C THR A 80 -4.36 -7.09 5.54
N TYR A 81 -5.10 -6.94 4.44
CA TYR A 81 -6.04 -7.95 3.97
C TYR A 81 -5.32 -9.06 3.20
N ASP A 82 -4.41 -8.69 2.29
CA ASP A 82 -3.61 -9.62 1.51
C ASP A 82 -2.23 -9.00 1.23
N SER A 83 -1.26 -9.44 2.04
CA SER A 83 0.13 -9.00 1.98
C SER A 83 0.95 -9.76 0.93
N GLU A 84 0.35 -10.77 0.28
CA GLU A 84 0.99 -11.53 -0.78
C GLU A 84 0.99 -10.73 -2.08
N HIS A 85 -0.14 -10.08 -2.39
CA HIS A 85 -0.35 -9.39 -3.66
C HIS A 85 -0.33 -7.85 -3.55
N PHE A 86 -0.80 -7.27 -2.44
CA PHE A 86 -0.95 -5.81 -2.36
C PHE A 86 0.18 -5.16 -1.56
N PRO A 87 1.08 -4.39 -2.21
CA PRO A 87 2.12 -3.67 -1.51
C PRO A 87 1.57 -2.48 -0.74
N PHE A 88 2.09 -2.26 0.47
CA PHE A 88 1.93 -1.00 1.18
C PHE A 88 2.76 0.10 0.51
N PHE A 89 2.11 1.21 0.17
CA PHE A 89 2.77 2.40 -0.38
C PHE A 89 3.51 3.19 0.71
N SER A 90 4.64 2.63 1.15
CA SER A 90 5.61 3.25 2.04
C SER A 90 6.60 4.13 1.28
N ASP A 91 7.30 5.02 2.00
CA ASP A 91 8.32 5.88 1.39
C ASP A 91 9.52 5.04 0.93
N GLU A 92 9.89 4.03 1.72
CA GLU A 92 10.97 3.09 1.48
C GLU A 92 10.75 2.26 0.22
N LEU A 93 9.60 1.59 0.13
CA LEU A 93 9.29 0.76 -1.03
C LEU A 93 9.23 1.62 -2.31
N PHE A 94 8.59 2.79 -2.26
CA PHE A 94 8.50 3.65 -3.42
C PHE A 94 9.86 4.17 -3.89
N CYS A 95 10.73 4.60 -2.97
CA CYS A 95 12.06 5.08 -3.34
C CYS A 95 12.95 3.96 -3.90
N TRP A 96 12.79 2.74 -3.37
CA TRP A 96 13.52 1.57 -3.85
C TRP A 96 13.03 1.12 -5.24
N ALA A 97 11.72 0.96 -5.42
CA ALA A 97 11.13 0.52 -6.68
C ALA A 97 11.40 1.50 -7.85
N PHE A 98 11.45 2.80 -7.56
CA PHE A 98 11.73 3.84 -8.55
C PHE A 98 13.11 4.48 -8.40
N TRP A 99 14.08 3.70 -7.87
CA TRP A 99 15.45 4.14 -7.67
C TRP A 99 16.09 4.66 -8.95
N ASN A 100 16.87 5.73 -8.83
CA ASN A 100 17.80 6.19 -9.87
C ASN A 100 18.94 7.00 -9.23
N ASP A 101 20.07 7.11 -9.93
CA ASP A 101 21.28 7.77 -9.41
C ASP A 101 21.13 9.27 -9.11
N ARG A 102 20.09 9.92 -9.64
CA ARG A 102 19.87 11.36 -9.43
C ARG A 102 19.14 11.64 -8.11
N GLU A 103 18.12 10.86 -7.81
CA GLU A 103 17.23 11.09 -6.66
C GLU A 103 17.47 10.09 -5.52
N GLY A 104 17.70 8.82 -5.85
CA GLY A 104 17.81 7.71 -4.92
C GLY A 104 16.76 7.73 -3.82
N TRP A 105 17.21 7.60 -2.58
CA TRP A 105 16.40 7.64 -1.35
C TRP A 105 15.73 8.99 -1.07
N LYS A 106 16.06 10.05 -1.80
CA LYS A 106 15.48 11.40 -1.64
C LYS A 106 14.40 11.71 -2.67
N LYS A 107 13.95 10.71 -3.43
CA LYS A 107 12.89 10.83 -4.44
C LYS A 107 11.65 11.49 -3.83
N ARG A 108 11.08 12.46 -4.55
CA ARG A 108 9.85 13.14 -4.14
C ARG A 108 8.64 12.23 -4.39
N ILE A 109 7.80 12.09 -3.37
CA ILE A 109 6.56 11.31 -3.40
C ILE A 109 5.36 12.26 -3.33
N LYS A 110 4.39 12.11 -4.23
CA LYS A 110 3.13 12.87 -4.25
C LYS A 110 2.02 12.22 -3.42
N TYR A 111 2.11 10.92 -3.19
CA TYR A 111 1.12 10.12 -2.46
C TYR A 111 -0.25 10.11 -3.14
N ASP A 112 -0.27 10.15 -4.47
CA ASP A 112 -1.49 10.10 -5.26
C ASP A 112 -1.79 8.66 -5.74
N LEU A 113 -3.00 8.46 -6.27
CA LEU A 113 -3.42 7.15 -6.76
C LEU A 113 -2.59 6.67 -7.96
N LYS A 114 -2.09 7.60 -8.78
CA LYS A 114 -1.30 7.27 -9.96
C LYS A 114 0.04 6.66 -9.55
N GLU A 115 0.71 7.26 -8.57
CA GLU A 115 1.95 6.72 -8.00
C GLU A 115 1.74 5.36 -7.34
N TYR A 116 0.61 5.16 -6.65
CA TYR A 116 0.30 3.85 -6.10
C TYR A 116 0.15 2.78 -7.18
N MET A 117 -0.63 3.06 -8.24
CA MET A 117 -0.83 2.08 -9.31
C MET A 117 0.49 1.75 -10.03
N ALA A 118 1.34 2.75 -10.26
CA ALA A 118 2.67 2.51 -10.81
C ALA A 118 3.53 1.66 -9.86
N LEU A 119 3.45 1.90 -8.54
CA LEU A 119 4.17 1.08 -7.57
C LEU A 119 3.69 -0.37 -7.57
N PHE A 120 2.37 -0.57 -7.63
CA PHE A 120 1.77 -1.91 -7.73
C PHE A 120 2.34 -2.67 -8.93
N GLU A 121 2.31 -2.06 -10.11
CA GLU A 121 2.83 -2.64 -11.35
C GLU A 121 4.33 -2.99 -11.24
N MET A 122 5.16 -2.09 -10.68
CA MET A 122 6.58 -2.36 -10.47
C MET A 122 6.84 -3.54 -9.53
N VAL A 123 6.03 -3.71 -8.48
CA VAL A 123 6.14 -4.83 -7.54
C VAL A 123 5.71 -6.14 -8.21
N GLU A 124 4.60 -6.11 -8.96
CA GLU A 124 4.10 -7.25 -9.72
C GLU A 124 5.14 -7.73 -10.75
N GLU A 125 5.71 -6.81 -11.54
CA GLU A 125 6.79 -7.11 -12.49
C GLU A 125 8.02 -7.69 -11.79
N PHE A 126 8.38 -7.16 -10.61
CA PHE A 126 9.49 -7.69 -9.82
C PHE A 126 9.21 -9.13 -9.38
N GLN A 127 8.01 -9.41 -8.84
CA GLN A 127 7.62 -10.75 -8.39
C GLN A 127 7.65 -11.75 -9.55
N GLN A 128 7.10 -11.38 -10.70
CA GLN A 128 7.10 -12.21 -11.90
C GLN A 128 8.53 -12.51 -12.38
N ARG A 129 9.39 -11.48 -12.44
CA ARG A 129 10.79 -11.63 -12.85
C ARG A 129 11.56 -12.51 -11.85
N TYR A 130 11.43 -12.26 -10.56
CA TYR A 130 12.10 -13.04 -9.51
C TYR A 130 11.71 -14.51 -9.58
N LYS A 131 10.42 -14.80 -9.78
CA LYS A 131 9.92 -16.17 -9.98
C LYS A 131 10.53 -16.83 -11.22
N SER A 132 10.64 -16.09 -12.32
CA SER A 132 11.22 -16.62 -13.56
C SER A 132 12.72 -16.93 -13.44
N GLU A 133 13.45 -16.14 -12.66
CA GLU A 133 14.91 -16.26 -12.49
C GLU A 133 15.29 -17.28 -11.42
N SER A 134 14.56 -17.31 -10.29
CA SER A 134 14.88 -18.13 -9.12
C SER A 134 14.06 -19.42 -9.01
N GLY A 135 12.88 -19.47 -9.64
CA GLY A 135 11.88 -20.52 -9.43
C GLY A 135 11.04 -20.36 -8.16
N GLU A 136 11.30 -19.34 -7.33
CA GLU A 136 10.61 -19.11 -6.06
C GLU A 136 9.62 -17.94 -6.14
N ASN A 137 8.52 -18.02 -5.38
CA ASN A 137 7.59 -16.89 -5.25
C ASN A 137 8.03 -16.02 -4.08
N VAL A 138 7.83 -14.70 -4.20
CA VAL A 138 8.02 -13.73 -3.12
C VAL A 138 6.76 -12.89 -2.97
N SER A 139 6.39 -12.59 -1.72
CA SER A 139 5.23 -11.75 -1.43
C SER A 139 5.54 -10.26 -1.61
N ALA A 140 4.51 -9.43 -1.82
CA ALA A 140 4.65 -7.99 -1.80
C ALA A 140 5.28 -7.51 -0.47
N LEU A 141 4.90 -8.14 0.66
CA LEU A 141 5.49 -7.89 1.96
C LEU A 141 6.99 -8.23 2.04
N ASP A 142 7.47 -9.25 1.35
CA ASP A 142 8.90 -9.56 1.33
C ASP A 142 9.68 -8.48 0.56
N VAL A 143 9.11 -7.97 -0.54
CA VAL A 143 9.68 -6.83 -1.27
C VAL A 143 9.70 -5.57 -0.38
N GLU A 144 8.64 -5.31 0.37
CA GLU A 144 8.58 -4.21 1.34
C GLU A 144 9.68 -4.32 2.41
N LYS A 145 9.88 -5.50 2.99
CA LYS A 145 10.91 -5.74 4.02
C LYS A 145 12.31 -5.46 3.47
N VAL A 146 12.60 -5.89 2.23
CA VAL A 146 13.88 -5.61 1.58
C VAL A 146 14.08 -4.11 1.43
N ALA A 147 13.10 -3.39 0.89
CA ALA A 147 13.19 -1.94 0.75
C ALA A 147 13.38 -1.22 2.10
N TYR A 148 12.68 -1.67 3.14
CA TYR A 148 12.82 -1.15 4.50
C TYR A 148 14.23 -1.35 5.06
N VAL A 149 14.78 -2.56 4.98
CA VAL A 149 16.13 -2.86 5.48
C VAL A 149 17.19 -2.05 4.72
N LEU A 150 17.09 -1.99 3.39
CA LEU A 150 18.03 -1.23 2.57
C LEU A 150 17.98 0.27 2.87
N ARG A 151 16.78 0.81 3.15
CA ARG A 151 16.64 2.19 3.62
C ARG A 151 17.37 2.39 4.94
N LYS A 152 17.17 1.48 5.91
CA LYS A 152 17.77 1.60 7.24
C LYS A 152 19.30 1.44 7.25
N GLN A 153 19.86 0.72 6.28
CA GLN A 153 21.31 0.65 6.10
C GLN A 153 21.90 1.92 5.49
N TYR A 154 21.09 2.71 4.78
CA TYR A 154 21.52 3.97 4.19
C TYR A 154 21.50 5.15 5.18
N GLU A 155 20.60 5.11 6.17
CA GLU A 155 20.47 6.12 7.24
C GLU A 155 21.56 6.01 8.30
#